data_AF-A0A2A9NK52-F1
#
_entry.id   AF-A0A2A9NK52-F1
#
_cell.length_a   1.000
_cell.length_b   1.000
_cell.length_c   1.000
_cell.angle_alpha   90.00
_cell.angle_beta   90.00
_cell.angle_gamma   90.00
#
_symmetry.space_group_name_H-M   'P 1'
#
loop_
_entity.id
_entity.type
_entity.pdbx_description
1 polymer ?
#
loop_
_entity_poly.entity_id
_entity_poly.type
_entity_poly.pdbx_seq_one_letter_code
_entity_poly.pdbx_strand_id
1 'polypeptide(L)'
;MRLYSLLPAAVLTTTLCPTVYAWGAAGHEIVATIAQIHLNPSVYPTLCAVLNYTSRNPDEPQCHLAPVAAWADRFRYRMRWSASLHYVGAVGDHPSQTCLFPGEQGWAGKDGANILSATRNVTNLLGQFMNGHDTDITLRDDLGAANEALKFLIHFMGDLHMPLHLTGRDRGGNSDRVLFDGRQTNLHSLWDGLLIAKAIRSVPRKYNQPLADERIEYSLRGAIYDPYIRQIMVEGVLRDWADEIPNWLSCPASSARPTLDVPFAGLQHIVTIWNWLTNRGDDPGAGTDDEELCPYSWAKPIHALNCEIVWPKELDEHDTQFLDDDEIGSFHSVEDEMAQVNEDGQFIGGRHPRKPGLELDTPEYAGAIAKRRVVEKLLAQAGIRLAAVLNNLFAEDA
;
A
#
# COMPACT_ATOMS: atom_id res chain seq x y z
N MET A 1 -34.71 23.68 -53.02
CA MET A 1 -34.79 22.94 -51.74
C MET A 1 -33.54 22.10 -51.57
N ARG A 2 -32.64 22.46 -50.65
CA ARG A 2 -31.58 21.58 -50.14
C ARG A 2 -31.63 21.68 -48.63
N LEU A 3 -32.08 20.61 -47.99
CA LEU A 3 -32.13 20.43 -46.53
C LEU A 3 -30.72 20.09 -46.05
N TYR A 4 -30.16 20.91 -45.16
CA TYR A 4 -28.98 20.55 -44.39
C TYR A 4 -29.43 19.77 -43.15
N SER A 5 -29.03 18.50 -43.07
CA SER A 5 -29.24 17.66 -41.90
C SER A 5 -28.15 17.98 -40.87
N LEU A 6 -28.53 18.51 -39.71
CA LEU A 6 -27.65 18.68 -38.56
C LEU A 6 -27.65 17.37 -37.76
N LEU A 7 -26.51 16.67 -37.75
CA LEU A 7 -26.25 15.58 -36.81
C LEU A 7 -25.88 16.20 -35.44
N PRO A 8 -26.48 15.75 -34.32
CA PRO A 8 -26.07 16.21 -33.01
C PRO A 8 -24.71 15.60 -32.66
N ALA A 9 -23.72 16.45 -32.36
CA ALA A 9 -22.46 16.03 -31.79
C ALA A 9 -22.71 15.51 -30.38
N ALA A 10 -22.54 14.19 -30.19
CA ALA A 10 -22.52 13.59 -28.86
C ALA A 10 -21.29 14.10 -28.11
N VAL A 11 -21.52 14.94 -27.09
CA VAL A 11 -20.48 15.36 -26.15
C VAL A 11 -20.19 14.16 -25.26
N LEU A 12 -19.08 13.47 -25.52
CA LEU A 12 -18.56 12.42 -24.67
C LEU A 12 -17.97 13.08 -23.42
N THR A 13 -18.74 13.10 -22.33
CA THR A 13 -18.22 13.48 -21.01
C THR A 13 -17.22 12.42 -20.55
N THR A 14 -15.93 12.69 -20.75
CA THR A 14 -14.84 11.91 -20.16
C THR A 14 -14.86 12.12 -18.64
N THR A 15 -15.45 11.18 -17.91
CA THR A 15 -15.27 11.05 -16.47
C THR A 15 -13.80 10.77 -16.18
N LEU A 16 -13.08 11.78 -15.70
CA LEU A 16 -11.75 11.63 -15.12
C LEU A 16 -11.88 10.68 -13.91
N CYS A 17 -11.32 9.48 -14.02
CA CYS A 17 -11.21 8.56 -12.89
C CYS A 17 -10.30 9.22 -11.83
N PRO A 18 -10.77 9.43 -10.59
CA PRO A 18 -9.93 9.94 -9.53
C PRO A 18 -8.92 8.88 -9.07
N THR A 19 -7.72 9.32 -8.73
CA THR A 19 -6.66 8.50 -8.12
C THR A 19 -6.80 8.53 -6.60
N VAL A 20 -6.86 7.37 -5.97
CA VAL A 20 -6.55 7.19 -4.53
C VAL A 20 -5.05 6.88 -4.49
N TYR A 21 -4.32 7.50 -3.57
CA TYR A 21 -2.87 7.30 -3.41
C TYR A 21 -2.62 6.16 -2.43
N ALA A 22 -1.35 5.94 -2.12
CA ALA A 22 -0.68 4.79 -1.52
C ALA A 22 0.33 5.30 -0.53
N TRP A 23 0.66 4.49 0.51
CA TRP A 23 1.60 4.93 1.56
C TRP A 23 2.73 5.70 0.88
N GLY A 24 3.15 6.82 1.46
CA GLY A 24 4.27 7.57 0.92
C GLY A 24 5.47 6.64 0.69
N ALA A 25 6.40 7.06 -0.18
CA ALA A 25 7.56 6.24 -0.51
C ALA A 25 8.29 5.71 0.75
N ALA A 26 8.34 6.50 1.83
CA ALA A 26 8.89 6.05 3.11
C ALA A 26 8.12 4.86 3.71
N GLY A 27 6.79 4.90 3.73
CA GLY A 27 5.95 3.82 4.25
C GLY A 27 6.17 2.50 3.50
N HIS A 28 6.15 2.52 2.16
CA HIS A 28 6.44 1.33 1.36
C HIS A 28 7.86 0.79 1.58
N GLU A 29 8.85 1.67 1.63
CA GLU A 29 10.24 1.28 1.90
C GLU A 29 10.41 0.64 3.29
N ILE A 30 9.71 1.17 4.30
CA ILE A 30 9.69 0.61 5.66
C ILE A 30 9.04 -0.78 5.66
N VAL A 31 7.87 -0.94 5.04
CA VAL A 31 7.17 -2.24 4.93
C VAL A 31 8.06 -3.29 4.27
N ALA A 32 8.69 -2.94 3.14
CA ALA A 32 9.57 -3.83 2.41
C ALA A 32 10.84 -4.20 3.21
N THR A 33 11.38 -3.25 3.99
CA THR A 33 12.54 -3.51 4.87
C THR A 33 12.17 -4.43 6.03
N ILE A 34 11.01 -4.20 6.68
CA ILE A 34 10.50 -5.09 7.72
C ILE A 34 10.28 -6.49 7.14
N ALA A 35 9.72 -6.60 5.94
CA ALA A 35 9.57 -7.90 5.28
C ALA A 35 10.93 -8.59 5.09
N GLN A 36 11.93 -7.86 4.61
CA GLN A 36 13.27 -8.39 4.38
C GLN A 36 13.94 -8.93 5.66
N ILE A 37 13.73 -8.28 6.82
CA ILE A 37 14.21 -8.76 8.13
C ILE A 37 13.66 -10.17 8.46
N HIS A 38 12.46 -10.48 7.97
CA HIS A 38 11.73 -11.72 8.27
C HIS A 38 11.79 -12.77 7.16
N LEU A 39 12.57 -12.54 6.09
CA LEU A 39 12.77 -13.55 5.05
C LEU A 39 13.63 -14.71 5.52
N ASN A 40 13.33 -15.91 5.03
CA ASN A 40 14.21 -17.05 5.18
C ASN A 40 15.49 -16.83 4.34
N PRO A 41 16.70 -17.13 4.85
CA PRO A 41 17.93 -17.11 4.06
C PRO A 41 17.87 -17.87 2.73
N SER A 42 17.05 -18.93 2.61
CA SER A 42 16.88 -19.68 1.35
C SER A 42 16.08 -18.92 0.28
N VAL A 43 15.18 -18.03 0.70
CA VAL A 43 14.28 -17.27 -0.19
C VAL A 43 15.00 -16.09 -0.84
N TYR A 44 15.95 -15.51 -0.12
CA TYR A 44 16.61 -14.27 -0.52
C TYR A 44 17.31 -14.35 -1.89
N PRO A 45 18.14 -15.37 -2.21
CA PRO A 45 18.77 -15.50 -3.54
C PRO A 45 17.76 -15.54 -4.69
N THR A 46 16.65 -16.26 -4.52
CA THR A 46 15.61 -16.39 -5.55
C THR A 46 14.89 -15.06 -5.77
N LEU A 47 14.53 -14.35 -4.71
CA LEU A 47 13.96 -13.00 -4.83
C LEU A 47 14.90 -12.05 -5.55
N CYS A 48 16.20 -12.10 -5.25
CA CYS A 48 17.20 -11.28 -5.91
C CYS A 48 17.33 -11.59 -7.41
N ALA A 49 17.28 -12.87 -7.77
CA ALA A 49 17.29 -13.29 -9.16
C ALA A 49 16.05 -12.78 -9.92
N VAL A 50 14.86 -12.89 -9.30
CA VAL A 50 13.60 -12.39 -9.88
C VAL A 50 13.61 -10.87 -10.03
N LEU A 51 14.02 -10.14 -8.98
CA LEU A 51 14.07 -8.68 -9.00
C LEU A 51 15.09 -8.13 -9.99
N ASN A 52 16.17 -8.86 -10.26
CA ASN A 52 17.26 -8.47 -11.15
C ASN A 52 17.62 -6.97 -11.00
N TYR A 53 17.63 -6.52 -9.74
CA TYR A 53 17.87 -5.14 -9.38
C TYR A 53 19.37 -4.96 -9.18
N THR A 54 19.88 -3.81 -9.56
CA THR A 54 21.26 -3.41 -9.30
C THR A 54 21.20 -2.01 -8.75
N SER A 55 21.65 -1.81 -7.51
CA SER A 55 21.69 -0.45 -6.97
C SER A 55 22.65 0.41 -7.79
N ARG A 56 22.26 1.67 -7.98
CA ARG A 56 23.14 2.68 -8.59
C ARG A 56 24.16 3.23 -7.58
N ASN A 57 23.94 2.98 -6.29
CA ASN A 57 24.83 3.34 -5.22
C ASN A 57 25.71 2.13 -4.87
N PRO A 58 27.05 2.22 -5.00
CA PRO A 58 27.95 1.11 -4.65
C PRO A 58 27.93 0.76 -3.16
N ASP A 59 27.46 1.68 -2.30
CA ASP A 59 27.38 1.49 -0.85
C ASP A 59 26.03 0.87 -0.41
N GLU A 60 25.09 0.66 -1.34
CA GLU A 60 23.81 0.00 -1.05
C GLU A 60 23.84 -1.49 -1.41
N PRO A 61 23.03 -2.33 -0.72
CA PRO A 61 22.88 -3.73 -1.08
C PRO A 61 22.43 -3.89 -2.54
N GLN A 62 23.10 -4.78 -3.28
CA GLN A 62 22.77 -5.04 -4.68
C GLN A 62 21.36 -5.61 -4.86
N CYS A 63 20.83 -6.23 -3.81
CA CYS A 63 19.46 -6.70 -3.74
C CYS A 63 18.81 -6.21 -2.45
N HIS A 64 17.74 -5.43 -2.56
CA HIS A 64 16.96 -4.97 -1.42
C HIS A 64 15.52 -4.73 -1.85
N LEU A 65 14.55 -5.05 -1.01
CA LEU A 65 13.14 -4.87 -1.35
C LEU A 65 12.72 -3.38 -1.33
N ALA A 66 13.24 -2.60 -0.39
CA ALA A 66 12.87 -1.18 -0.24
C ALA A 66 12.98 -0.34 -1.53
N PRO A 67 14.10 -0.29 -2.28
CA PRO A 67 14.21 0.57 -3.47
C PRO A 67 13.19 0.29 -4.58
N VAL A 68 12.55 -0.89 -4.58
CA VAL A 68 11.50 -1.25 -5.53
C VAL A 68 10.08 -1.14 -4.97
N ALA A 69 9.93 -0.90 -3.67
CA ALA A 69 8.64 -0.89 -2.99
C ALA A 69 7.71 0.25 -3.44
N ALA A 70 8.25 1.43 -3.76
CA ALA A 70 7.51 2.57 -4.30
C ALA A 70 7.46 2.61 -5.85
N TRP A 71 7.88 1.52 -6.53
CA TRP A 71 7.94 1.49 -7.99
C TRP A 71 6.58 1.70 -8.66
N ALA A 72 5.51 1.09 -8.14
CA ALA A 72 4.19 1.16 -8.77
C ALA A 72 3.68 2.61 -8.84
N ASP A 73 3.82 3.38 -7.75
CA ASP A 73 3.48 4.80 -7.73
C ASP A 73 4.36 5.66 -8.63
N ARG A 74 5.67 5.41 -8.63
CA ARG A 74 6.61 6.17 -9.48
C ARG A 74 6.27 6.06 -10.96
N PHE A 75 5.77 4.91 -11.39
CA PHE A 75 5.46 4.62 -12.79
C PHE A 75 3.95 4.66 -13.12
N ARG A 76 3.09 4.98 -12.16
CA ARG A 76 1.62 4.97 -12.30
C ARG A 76 1.08 5.74 -13.51
N TYR A 77 1.71 6.86 -13.91
CA TYR A 77 1.27 7.63 -15.08
C TYR A 77 1.48 6.88 -16.40
N ARG A 78 2.44 5.95 -16.43
CA ARG A 78 2.66 5.03 -17.56
C ARG A 78 1.80 3.77 -17.45
N MET A 79 1.30 3.48 -16.25
CA MET A 79 0.48 2.32 -15.91
C MET A 79 -0.90 2.75 -15.41
N ARG A 80 -1.56 3.71 -16.07
CA ARG A 80 -2.86 4.27 -15.58
C ARG A 80 -3.94 3.20 -15.38
N TRP A 81 -3.80 2.07 -16.07
CA TRP A 81 -4.64 0.91 -15.90
C TRP A 81 -4.54 0.30 -14.49
N SER A 82 -3.39 0.40 -13.81
CA SER A 82 -3.19 -0.18 -12.47
C SER A 82 -3.82 0.65 -11.36
N ALA A 83 -4.32 1.85 -11.64
CA ALA A 83 -4.73 2.80 -10.61
C ALA A 83 -5.78 2.25 -9.64
N SER A 84 -6.77 1.50 -10.12
CA SER A 84 -7.81 0.92 -9.23
C SER A 84 -7.31 -0.26 -8.40
N LEU A 85 -6.12 -0.80 -8.69
CA LEU A 85 -5.56 -1.95 -8.01
C LEU A 85 -4.89 -1.60 -6.68
N HIS A 86 -4.77 -0.32 -6.36
CA HIS A 86 -4.16 0.16 -5.12
C HIS A 86 -5.17 0.27 -3.97
N TYR A 87 -6.47 0.11 -4.23
CA TYR A 87 -7.50 0.33 -3.21
C TYR A 87 -8.74 -0.56 -3.42
N VAL A 88 -9.63 -0.56 -2.43
CA VAL A 88 -11.03 -0.95 -2.58
C VAL A 88 -11.90 0.26 -2.22
N GLY A 89 -12.82 0.62 -3.11
CA GLY A 89 -13.85 1.60 -2.79
C GLY A 89 -15.06 0.90 -2.20
N ALA A 90 -15.09 0.66 -0.89
CA ALA A 90 -16.28 0.15 -0.21
C ALA A 90 -17.52 0.99 -0.57
N VAL A 91 -18.65 0.33 -0.86
CA VAL A 91 -19.89 1.02 -1.22
C VAL A 91 -20.86 0.95 -0.05
N GLY A 92 -21.38 2.12 0.33
CA GLY A 92 -22.30 2.25 1.45
C GLY A 92 -21.60 2.36 2.80
N ASP A 93 -20.26 2.39 2.83
CA ASP A 93 -19.55 2.90 3.99
C ASP A 93 -19.60 4.44 4.04
N HIS A 94 -19.55 4.97 5.25
CA HIS A 94 -19.44 6.39 5.53
C HIS A 94 -18.68 6.59 6.84
N PRO A 95 -17.37 6.29 6.90
CA PRO A 95 -16.58 6.51 8.09
C PRO A 95 -16.60 8.00 8.45
N SER A 96 -16.78 8.43 9.70
CA SER A 96 -16.67 7.61 10.91
C SER A 96 -17.95 6.90 11.37
N GLN A 97 -19.07 7.10 10.69
CA GLN A 97 -20.38 6.68 11.17
C GLN A 97 -20.66 5.19 10.90
N THR A 98 -20.29 4.73 9.70
CA THR A 98 -20.61 3.38 9.22
C THR A 98 -19.43 2.82 8.44
N CYS A 99 -18.91 1.66 8.86
CA CYS A 99 -17.79 0.98 8.19
C CYS A 99 -18.24 -0.41 7.74
N LEU A 100 -18.79 -0.47 6.53
CA LEU A 100 -19.22 -1.71 5.90
C LEU A 100 -18.13 -2.20 4.94
N PHE A 101 -17.74 -3.46 5.08
CA PHE A 101 -16.66 -4.05 4.27
C PHE A 101 -17.00 -5.51 3.95
N PRO A 102 -17.48 -5.85 2.74
CA PRO A 102 -17.73 -4.99 1.57
C PRO A 102 -19.07 -4.24 1.59
N GLY A 103 -19.93 -4.51 2.59
CA GLY A 103 -21.33 -4.08 2.59
C GLY A 103 -22.20 -4.83 1.58
N GLU A 104 -23.51 -4.59 1.61
CA GLU A 104 -24.46 -5.25 0.68
C GLU A 104 -24.25 -4.81 -0.78
N GLN A 105 -23.63 -3.65 -0.99
CA GLN A 105 -23.42 -3.05 -2.31
C GLN A 105 -22.04 -3.35 -2.91
N GLY A 106 -21.17 -4.06 -2.18
CA GLY A 106 -19.89 -4.49 -2.70
C GLY A 106 -18.87 -3.35 -2.86
N TRP A 107 -18.10 -3.43 -3.94
CA TRP A 107 -17.03 -2.47 -4.26
C TRP A 107 -17.42 -1.58 -5.44
N ALA A 108 -17.01 -0.32 -5.39
CA ALA A 108 -17.05 0.57 -6.52
C ALA A 108 -16.01 0.16 -7.58
N GLY A 109 -16.32 0.39 -8.85
CA GLY A 109 -15.43 0.09 -9.96
C GLY A 109 -15.80 -1.18 -10.71
N LYS A 110 -14.83 -1.79 -11.38
CA LYS A 110 -15.03 -3.05 -12.10
C LYS A 110 -14.78 -4.23 -11.16
N ASP A 111 -15.56 -5.29 -11.33
CA ASP A 111 -15.36 -6.55 -10.61
C ASP A 111 -13.91 -7.05 -10.78
N GLY A 112 -13.29 -7.45 -9.68
CA GLY A 112 -11.90 -7.92 -9.65
C GLY A 112 -10.83 -6.85 -9.84
N ALA A 113 -11.18 -5.59 -10.13
CA ALA A 113 -10.21 -4.52 -10.37
C ALA A 113 -9.91 -3.72 -9.09
N ASN A 114 -9.54 -4.41 -8.01
CA ASN A 114 -9.23 -3.84 -6.70
C ASN A 114 -8.02 -4.50 -6.03
N ILE A 115 -7.53 -3.93 -4.93
CA ILE A 115 -6.32 -4.40 -4.26
C ILE A 115 -6.39 -5.84 -3.73
N LEU A 116 -7.56 -6.31 -3.29
CA LEU A 116 -7.73 -7.68 -2.77
C LEU A 116 -7.48 -8.69 -3.89
N SER A 117 -8.13 -8.45 -5.02
CA SER A 117 -8.00 -9.29 -6.22
C SER A 117 -6.61 -9.16 -6.83
N ALA A 118 -6.06 -7.93 -6.88
CA ALA A 118 -4.72 -7.69 -7.40
C ALA A 118 -3.66 -8.43 -6.59
N THR A 119 -3.74 -8.41 -5.26
CA THR A 119 -2.83 -9.13 -4.36
C THR A 119 -2.89 -10.64 -4.58
N ARG A 120 -4.09 -11.22 -4.65
CA ARG A 120 -4.29 -12.65 -4.98
C ARG A 120 -3.69 -12.98 -6.34
N ASN A 121 -4.01 -12.18 -7.34
CA ASN A 121 -3.52 -12.41 -8.69
C ASN A 121 -1.98 -12.39 -8.67
N VAL A 122 -1.31 -11.28 -8.32
CA VAL A 122 0.18 -11.20 -8.33
C VAL A 122 0.85 -12.35 -7.59
N THR A 123 0.25 -12.81 -6.49
CA THR A 123 0.71 -14.00 -5.76
C THR A 123 0.58 -15.29 -6.59
N ASN A 124 -0.56 -15.53 -7.26
CA ASN A 124 -0.77 -16.69 -8.11
C ASN A 124 0.20 -16.74 -9.30
N LEU A 125 0.52 -15.60 -9.94
CA LEU A 125 1.49 -15.55 -11.04
C LEU A 125 2.88 -15.93 -10.55
N LEU A 126 3.29 -15.43 -9.39
CA LEU A 126 4.57 -15.80 -8.79
C LEU A 126 4.62 -17.29 -8.44
N GLY A 127 3.53 -17.87 -7.91
CA GLY A 127 3.44 -19.31 -7.66
C GLY A 127 3.53 -20.14 -8.95
N GLN A 128 2.85 -19.72 -10.03
CA GLN A 128 2.96 -20.36 -11.34
C GLN A 128 4.38 -20.28 -11.90
N PHE A 129 5.03 -19.12 -11.77
CA PHE A 129 6.42 -18.93 -12.16
C PHE A 129 7.36 -19.89 -11.42
N MET A 130 7.17 -20.07 -10.11
CA MET A 130 7.98 -21.01 -9.32
C MET A 130 7.76 -22.47 -9.71
N ASN A 131 6.51 -22.85 -10.01
CA ASN A 131 6.14 -24.22 -10.41
C ASN A 131 6.48 -24.57 -11.87
N GLY A 132 6.62 -23.58 -12.75
CA GLY A 132 6.74 -23.74 -14.21
C GLY A 132 8.14 -24.08 -14.76
N HIS A 133 9.04 -24.61 -13.94
CA HIS A 133 10.47 -24.81 -14.26
C HIS A 133 10.82 -25.83 -15.38
N ASP A 134 9.87 -26.26 -16.23
CA ASP A 134 10.08 -27.39 -17.17
C ASP A 134 9.80 -27.11 -18.66
N THR A 135 9.64 -25.87 -19.12
CA THR A 135 9.52 -25.61 -20.57
C THR A 135 10.45 -24.51 -21.08
N ASP A 136 11.47 -24.95 -21.82
CA ASP A 136 12.39 -24.20 -22.68
C ASP A 136 11.62 -23.28 -23.65
N ILE A 137 12.15 -22.05 -23.84
CA ILE A 137 11.79 -20.97 -24.81
C ILE A 137 11.16 -19.64 -24.26
N THR A 138 10.63 -19.52 -23.03
CA THR A 138 10.03 -18.23 -22.54
C THR A 138 10.67 -17.56 -21.32
N LEU A 139 11.79 -18.07 -20.81
CA LEU A 139 12.43 -17.65 -19.54
C LEU A 139 12.62 -16.13 -19.35
N ARG A 140 12.86 -15.36 -20.43
CA ARG A 140 13.06 -13.89 -20.33
C ARG A 140 11.76 -13.13 -20.13
N ASP A 141 10.69 -13.53 -20.81
CA ASP A 141 9.39 -12.89 -20.71
C ASP A 141 8.72 -13.27 -19.38
N ASP A 142 8.90 -14.54 -18.95
CA ASP A 142 8.41 -15.05 -17.68
C ASP A 142 9.11 -14.39 -16.50
N LEU A 143 10.44 -14.21 -16.56
CA LEU A 143 11.19 -13.48 -15.55
C LEU A 143 10.78 -12.00 -15.48
N GLY A 144 10.50 -11.36 -16.60
CA GLY A 144 9.99 -9.99 -16.64
C GLY A 144 8.61 -9.85 -15.98
N ALA A 145 7.70 -10.78 -16.26
CA ALA A 145 6.38 -10.81 -15.64
C ALA A 145 6.47 -11.08 -14.13
N ALA A 146 7.31 -12.04 -13.71
CA ALA A 146 7.56 -12.32 -12.29
C ALA A 146 8.19 -11.13 -11.56
N ASN A 147 9.10 -10.40 -12.22
CA ASN A 147 9.70 -9.18 -11.70
C ASN A 147 8.65 -8.10 -11.39
N GLU A 148 7.76 -7.81 -12.34
CA GLU A 148 6.70 -6.82 -12.15
C GLU A 148 5.67 -7.29 -11.12
N ALA A 149 5.26 -8.56 -11.16
CA ALA A 149 4.35 -9.14 -10.19
C ALA A 149 4.92 -9.07 -8.75
N LEU A 150 6.21 -9.34 -8.57
CA LEU A 150 6.87 -9.23 -7.27
C LEU A 150 6.90 -7.78 -6.77
N LYS A 151 7.18 -6.81 -7.64
CA LYS A 151 7.14 -5.38 -7.28
C LYS A 151 5.73 -4.95 -6.89
N PHE A 152 4.72 -5.39 -7.64
CA PHE A 152 3.33 -5.13 -7.29
C PHE A 152 2.93 -5.79 -5.98
N LEU A 153 3.32 -7.04 -5.72
CA LEU A 153 3.03 -7.71 -4.45
C LEU A 153 3.64 -6.95 -3.25
N ILE A 154 4.91 -6.55 -3.36
CA ILE A 154 5.59 -5.74 -2.33
C ILE A 154 4.82 -4.44 -2.06
N HIS A 155 4.38 -3.78 -3.12
CA HIS A 155 3.65 -2.51 -3.04
C HIS A 155 2.24 -2.68 -2.45
N PHE A 156 1.44 -3.60 -3.00
CA PHE A 156 0.06 -3.86 -2.57
C PHE A 156 -0.01 -4.34 -1.12
N MET A 157 0.98 -5.08 -0.63
CA MET A 157 1.01 -5.43 0.80
C MET A 157 1.14 -4.20 1.71
N GLY A 158 1.82 -3.13 1.26
CA GLY A 158 1.78 -1.84 1.94
C GLY A 158 0.39 -1.22 1.90
N ASP A 159 -0.14 -1.01 0.69
CA ASP A 159 -1.42 -0.34 0.44
C ASP A 159 -2.60 -1.01 1.16
N LEU A 160 -2.62 -2.33 1.19
CA LEU A 160 -3.64 -3.13 1.87
C LEU A 160 -3.73 -2.81 3.37
N HIS A 161 -2.64 -2.30 3.96
CA HIS A 161 -2.55 -1.94 5.37
C HIS A 161 -2.71 -0.45 5.65
N MET A 162 -2.99 0.35 4.62
CA MET A 162 -3.34 1.76 4.75
C MET A 162 -4.88 1.87 4.88
N PRO A 163 -5.45 2.31 6.02
CA PRO A 163 -6.90 2.25 6.22
C PRO A 163 -7.74 3.01 5.18
N LEU A 164 -7.26 4.16 4.71
CA LEU A 164 -7.98 4.98 3.72
C LEU A 164 -7.97 4.39 2.30
N HIS A 165 -7.21 3.33 2.06
CA HIS A 165 -7.31 2.54 0.82
C HIS A 165 -8.48 1.59 0.82
N LEU A 166 -9.08 1.38 1.99
CA LEU A 166 -10.11 0.38 2.18
C LEU A 166 -11.51 1.00 2.25
N THR A 167 -11.66 2.28 1.89
CA THR A 167 -12.92 3.04 1.95
C THR A 167 -13.21 3.75 0.63
N GLY A 168 -14.49 3.80 0.25
CA GLY A 168 -14.94 4.56 -0.90
C GLY A 168 -15.22 6.04 -0.61
N ARG A 169 -15.37 6.41 0.67
CA ARG A 169 -15.76 7.75 1.09
C ARG A 169 -14.75 8.79 0.61
N ASP A 170 -15.25 9.82 -0.07
CA ASP A 170 -14.49 11.02 -0.45
C ASP A 170 -13.15 10.74 -1.16
N ARG A 171 -13.13 9.63 -1.94
CA ARG A 171 -11.96 9.09 -2.64
C ARG A 171 -10.85 8.67 -1.66
N GLY A 172 -11.21 7.93 -0.63
CA GLY A 172 -10.27 7.49 0.40
C GLY A 172 -9.71 8.67 1.19
N GLY A 173 -10.49 9.70 1.49
CA GLY A 173 -9.97 10.87 2.22
C GLY A 173 -9.22 11.91 1.38
N ASN A 174 -9.04 11.69 0.06
CA ASN A 174 -8.35 12.65 -0.80
C ASN A 174 -9.12 13.97 -0.97
N SER A 175 -10.44 13.92 -0.82
CA SER A 175 -11.31 15.10 -0.94
C SER A 175 -11.49 15.82 0.40
N ASP A 176 -11.07 15.22 1.52
CA ASP A 176 -11.19 15.77 2.87
C ASP A 176 -10.00 16.65 3.21
N ARG A 177 -10.20 17.97 3.12
CA ARG A 177 -9.17 18.96 3.41
C ARG A 177 -9.06 19.18 4.91
N VAL A 178 -7.82 19.11 5.42
CA VAL A 178 -7.49 19.23 6.84
C VAL A 178 -6.27 20.12 7.03
N LEU A 179 -6.03 20.54 8.26
CA LEU A 179 -4.78 21.15 8.67
C LEU A 179 -3.94 20.13 9.45
N PHE A 180 -2.64 20.17 9.23
CA PHE A 180 -1.66 19.47 10.03
C PHE A 180 -0.54 20.45 10.34
N ASP A 181 -0.24 20.67 11.61
CA ASP A 181 0.78 21.64 12.06
C ASP A 181 0.55 23.05 11.46
N GLY A 182 -0.72 23.47 11.43
CA GLY A 182 -1.14 24.78 10.92
C GLY A 182 -1.05 24.94 9.40
N ARG A 183 -0.83 23.85 8.65
CA ARG A 183 -0.71 23.87 7.19
C ARG A 183 -1.74 22.96 6.53
N GLN A 184 -2.23 23.42 5.39
CA GLN A 184 -3.23 22.70 4.63
C GLN A 184 -2.65 21.39 4.07
N THR A 185 -3.44 20.31 4.16
CA THR A 185 -3.25 18.98 3.56
C THR A 185 -4.61 18.33 3.24
N ASN A 186 -4.63 17.06 2.84
CA ASN A 186 -5.84 16.24 2.85
C ASN A 186 -5.64 15.01 3.77
N LEU A 187 -6.74 14.41 4.21
CA LEU A 187 -6.73 13.30 5.17
C LEU A 187 -5.91 12.10 4.64
N HIS A 188 -6.02 11.82 3.35
CA HIS A 188 -5.27 10.74 2.70
C HIS A 188 -3.76 10.97 2.79
N SER A 189 -3.26 12.11 2.31
CA SER A 189 -1.83 12.45 2.35
C SER A 189 -1.27 12.55 3.77
N LEU A 190 -2.11 12.94 4.75
CA LEU A 190 -1.73 12.93 6.15
C LEU A 190 -1.38 11.51 6.61
N TRP A 191 -2.23 10.53 6.31
CA TRP A 191 -2.01 9.13 6.66
C TRP A 191 -0.91 8.48 5.84
N ASP A 192 -0.88 8.72 4.53
CA ASP A 192 0.11 8.13 3.63
C ASP A 192 1.55 8.44 4.06
N GLY A 193 1.81 9.69 4.44
CA GLY A 193 3.18 10.13 4.63
C GLY A 193 3.43 11.07 5.79
N LEU A 194 2.56 12.05 6.05
CA LEU A 194 2.91 13.10 7.03
C LEU A 194 2.99 12.56 8.47
N LEU A 195 2.14 11.61 8.84
CA LEU A 195 2.24 10.92 10.14
C LEU A 195 3.55 10.12 10.25
N ILE A 196 3.94 9.42 9.18
CA ILE A 196 5.20 8.64 9.11
C ILE A 196 6.41 9.57 9.16
N ALA A 197 6.43 10.63 8.35
CA ALA A 197 7.48 11.63 8.31
C ALA A 197 7.70 12.28 9.67
N LYS A 198 6.61 12.66 10.35
CA LYS A 198 6.68 13.20 11.72
C LYS A 198 7.23 12.17 12.70
N ALA A 199 6.80 10.91 12.61
CA ALA A 199 7.28 9.83 13.47
C ALA A 199 8.79 9.60 13.28
N ILE A 200 9.28 9.54 12.04
CA ILE A 200 10.71 9.40 11.70
C ILE A 200 11.56 10.51 12.35
N ARG A 201 11.09 11.76 12.31
CA ARG A 201 11.79 12.91 12.93
C ARG A 201 11.74 12.89 14.46
N SER A 202 10.75 12.23 15.03
CA SER A 202 10.51 12.17 16.47
C SER A 202 11.13 10.94 17.15
N VAL A 203 11.83 10.09 16.40
CA VAL A 203 12.45 8.87 16.94
C VAL A 203 13.47 9.21 18.02
N PRO A 204 13.42 8.56 19.20
CA PRO A 204 14.41 8.76 20.24
C PRO A 204 15.84 8.45 19.76
N ARG A 205 16.80 9.32 20.06
CA ARG A 205 18.23 9.19 19.66
C ARG A 205 18.88 7.85 20.02
N LYS A 206 18.34 7.10 20.98
CA LYS A 206 18.81 5.75 21.32
C LYS A 206 18.75 4.78 20.13
N TYR A 207 17.88 5.03 19.14
CA TYR A 207 17.77 4.22 17.92
C TYR A 207 18.68 4.68 16.77
N ASN A 208 19.51 5.71 16.99
CA ASN A 208 20.53 6.11 16.01
C ASN A 208 21.75 5.19 16.06
N GLN A 209 21.79 4.26 17.02
CA GLN A 209 22.86 3.27 17.18
C GLN A 209 22.37 1.90 16.72
N PRO A 210 23.26 1.06 16.14
CA PRO A 210 22.94 -0.31 15.78
C PRO A 210 22.40 -1.12 16.97
N LEU A 211 21.44 -1.99 16.68
CA LEU A 211 20.92 -2.99 17.61
C LEU A 211 21.87 -4.19 17.69
N ALA A 212 21.65 -5.03 18.71
CA ALA A 212 22.37 -6.30 18.86
C ALA A 212 21.83 -7.42 17.94
N ASP A 213 20.61 -7.31 17.41
CA ASP A 213 20.07 -8.30 16.47
C ASP A 213 20.63 -8.02 15.07
N GLU A 214 21.62 -8.83 14.67
CA GLU A 214 22.32 -8.72 13.39
C GLU A 214 21.37 -8.88 12.20
N ARG A 215 20.25 -9.62 12.32
CA ARG A 215 19.30 -9.80 11.20
C ARG A 215 18.58 -8.50 10.87
N ILE A 216 18.26 -7.72 11.91
CA ILE A 216 17.68 -6.39 11.74
C ILE A 216 18.71 -5.51 11.03
N GLU A 217 19.90 -5.37 11.61
CA GLU A 217 20.93 -4.46 11.08
C GLU A 217 21.42 -4.84 9.68
N TYR A 218 21.49 -6.13 9.35
CA TYR A 218 21.83 -6.61 8.01
C TYR A 218 20.84 -6.16 6.93
N SER A 219 19.58 -5.95 7.32
CA SER A 219 18.52 -5.50 6.42
C SER A 219 18.37 -3.98 6.38
N LEU A 220 19.14 -3.22 7.17
CA LEU A 220 19.11 -1.76 7.13
C LEU A 220 20.13 -1.23 6.11
N ARG A 221 19.81 -0.07 5.51
CA ARG A 221 20.57 0.47 4.36
C ARG A 221 21.23 1.83 4.60
N GLY A 222 21.20 2.31 5.85
CA GLY A 222 21.60 3.67 6.20
C GLY A 222 20.55 4.72 5.82
N ALA A 223 19.29 4.32 5.66
CA ALA A 223 18.22 5.24 5.31
C ALA A 223 17.78 6.10 6.50
N ILE A 224 17.19 7.26 6.21
CA ILE A 224 16.72 8.20 7.23
C ILE A 224 15.68 7.60 8.19
N TYR A 225 14.93 6.59 7.72
CA TYR A 225 13.92 5.88 8.51
C TYR A 225 14.48 4.67 9.29
N ASP A 226 15.77 4.32 9.17
CA ASP A 226 16.34 3.15 9.86
C ASP A 226 16.18 3.22 11.39
N PRO A 227 16.38 4.37 12.08
CA PRO A 227 16.07 4.48 13.50
C PRO A 227 14.60 4.17 13.82
N TYR A 228 13.68 4.54 12.92
CA TYR A 228 12.26 4.27 13.10
C TYR A 228 11.97 2.78 12.97
N ILE A 229 12.57 2.09 11.99
CA ILE A 229 12.48 0.63 11.87
C ILE A 229 13.02 -0.04 13.14
N ARG A 230 14.19 0.37 13.65
CA ARG A 230 14.73 -0.16 14.92
C ARG A 230 13.74 -0.01 16.07
N GLN A 231 13.06 1.13 16.18
CA GLN A 231 12.03 1.34 17.20
C GLN A 231 10.82 0.42 17.01
N ILE A 232 10.31 0.30 15.78
CA ILE A 232 9.21 -0.61 15.44
C ILE A 232 9.56 -2.05 15.83
N MET A 233 10.77 -2.50 15.49
CA MET A 233 11.22 -3.85 15.82
C MET A 233 11.39 -4.08 17.32
N VAL A 234 12.13 -3.21 18.02
CA VAL A 234 12.49 -3.43 19.43
C VAL A 234 11.31 -3.23 20.37
N GLU A 235 10.55 -2.15 20.20
CA GLU A 235 9.44 -1.85 21.10
C GLU A 235 8.17 -2.56 20.65
N GLY A 236 7.95 -2.71 19.34
CA GLY A 236 6.75 -3.33 18.79
C GLY A 236 6.91 -4.84 18.60
N VAL A 237 7.50 -5.25 17.48
CA VAL A 237 7.52 -6.64 17.01
C VAL A 237 8.12 -7.60 18.03
N LEU A 238 9.24 -7.24 18.66
CA LEU A 238 9.95 -8.09 19.62
C LEU A 238 9.43 -7.97 21.06
N ARG A 239 8.48 -7.06 21.34
CA ARG A 239 8.00 -6.80 22.70
C ARG A 239 6.49 -6.61 22.77
N ASP A 240 5.98 -5.45 22.38
CA ASP A 240 4.58 -5.07 22.63
C ASP A 240 3.58 -5.91 21.80
N TRP A 241 3.99 -6.45 20.64
CA TRP A 241 3.12 -7.19 19.72
C TRP A 241 3.51 -8.64 19.50
N ALA A 242 4.52 -9.15 20.21
CA ALA A 242 5.05 -10.49 19.99
C ALA A 242 3.96 -11.58 20.05
N ASP A 243 3.04 -11.47 21.03
CA ASP A 243 1.95 -12.42 21.23
C ASP A 243 0.79 -12.26 20.21
N GLU A 244 0.76 -11.15 19.47
CA GLU A 244 -0.27 -10.90 18.45
C GLU A 244 0.12 -11.41 17.07
N ILE A 245 1.42 -11.55 16.78
CA ILE A 245 1.95 -11.92 15.46
C ILE A 245 1.33 -13.22 14.91
N PRO A 246 1.16 -14.30 15.69
CA PRO A 246 0.50 -15.51 15.19
C PRO A 246 -0.90 -15.24 14.64
N ASN A 247 -1.67 -14.34 15.27
CA ASN A 247 -3.00 -13.95 14.81
C ASN A 247 -2.95 -13.02 13.59
N TRP A 248 -1.87 -12.23 13.42
CA TRP A 248 -1.71 -11.41 12.22
C TRP A 248 -1.49 -12.27 10.98
N LEU A 249 -0.82 -13.41 11.15
CA LEU A 249 -0.50 -14.36 10.09
C LEU A 249 -1.61 -15.40 9.84
N SER A 250 -2.49 -15.63 10.81
CA SER A 250 -3.57 -16.60 10.65
C SER A 250 -4.58 -16.17 9.59
N CYS A 251 -4.87 -17.07 8.66
CA CYS A 251 -5.97 -16.95 7.71
C CYS A 251 -7.12 -17.88 8.10
N PRO A 252 -8.39 -17.48 7.91
CA PRO A 252 -9.51 -18.41 8.09
C PRO A 252 -9.38 -19.59 7.13
N ALA A 253 -9.71 -20.80 7.59
CA ALA A 253 -9.75 -21.96 6.72
C ALA A 253 -10.79 -21.74 5.61
N SER A 254 -10.31 -21.50 4.38
CA SER A 254 -11.14 -21.28 3.21
C SER A 254 -11.77 -22.60 2.75
N SER A 255 -13.09 -22.61 2.57
CA SER A 255 -13.77 -23.66 1.80
C SER A 255 -13.44 -23.46 0.31
N ALA A 256 -12.48 -24.27 -0.17
CA ALA A 256 -12.02 -24.43 -1.56
C ALA A 256 -11.06 -23.34 -2.11
N ARG A 257 -9.86 -23.78 -2.52
CA ARG A 257 -8.98 -23.06 -3.46
C ARG A 257 -9.72 -22.93 -4.80
N PRO A 258 -9.98 -21.72 -5.33
CA PRO A 258 -10.35 -21.59 -6.73
C PRO A 258 -9.12 -21.99 -7.57
N THR A 259 -9.16 -23.16 -8.20
CA THR A 259 -8.16 -23.55 -9.20
C THR A 259 -8.37 -22.71 -10.46
N LEU A 260 -7.60 -21.64 -10.60
CA LEU A 260 -7.55 -20.84 -11.82
C LEU A 260 -6.56 -21.48 -12.80
N ASP A 261 -7.06 -22.35 -13.68
CA ASP A 261 -6.35 -22.73 -14.90
C ASP A 261 -6.42 -21.56 -15.89
N VAL A 262 -5.31 -20.83 -16.05
CA VAL A 262 -5.22 -19.70 -16.99
C VAL A 262 -4.13 -19.97 -18.00
N PRO A 263 -4.44 -20.08 -19.31
CA PRO A 263 -3.46 -20.36 -20.34
C PRO A 263 -2.55 -19.15 -20.58
N PHE A 264 -1.25 -19.36 -20.45
CA PHE A 264 -0.22 -18.37 -20.75
C PHE A 264 -0.07 -18.25 -22.28
N ALA A 265 -0.60 -17.18 -22.88
CA ALA A 265 -0.40 -16.88 -24.29
C ALA A 265 0.42 -15.59 -24.43
N GLY A 266 1.67 -15.74 -24.87
CA GLY A 266 2.61 -14.64 -25.07
C GLY A 266 2.09 -13.59 -26.06
N LEU A 267 1.88 -12.37 -25.56
CA LEU A 267 1.94 -11.13 -26.32
C LEU A 267 2.05 -9.93 -25.34
N GLN A 268 2.98 -9.01 -25.65
CA GLN A 268 3.26 -7.69 -25.05
C GLN A 268 2.88 -7.47 -23.57
N HIS A 269 3.93 -7.43 -22.73
CA HIS A 269 3.98 -7.34 -21.25
C HIS A 269 2.91 -6.51 -20.52
N ILE A 270 2.38 -5.44 -21.13
CA ILE A 270 1.41 -4.52 -20.49
C ILE A 270 -0.04 -4.99 -20.66
N VAL A 271 -0.38 -5.66 -21.76
CA VAL A 271 -1.77 -6.06 -22.07
C VAL A 271 -2.14 -7.39 -21.39
N THR A 272 -1.14 -8.23 -21.12
CA THR A 272 -1.27 -9.55 -20.49
C THR A 272 -1.54 -9.46 -18.99
N ILE A 273 -0.80 -8.62 -18.26
CA ILE A 273 -1.04 -8.37 -16.83
C ILE A 273 -2.44 -7.76 -16.61
N TRP A 274 -2.89 -6.85 -17.50
CA TRP A 274 -4.21 -6.25 -17.40
C TRP A 274 -5.37 -7.26 -17.53
N ASN A 275 -5.37 -8.09 -18.59
CA ASN A 275 -6.42 -9.10 -18.79
C ASN A 275 -6.44 -10.16 -17.69
N TRP A 276 -5.30 -10.34 -17.03
CA TRP A 276 -5.12 -11.29 -15.95
C TRP A 276 -5.53 -10.71 -14.58
N LEU A 277 -5.22 -9.44 -14.29
CA LEU A 277 -5.62 -8.76 -13.05
C LEU A 277 -7.14 -8.45 -12.98
N THR A 278 -7.87 -8.57 -14.09
CA THR A 278 -9.26 -8.09 -14.21
C THR A 278 -10.30 -9.15 -14.58
N ASN A 279 -9.95 -10.45 -14.63
CA ASN A 279 -10.88 -11.53 -15.03
C ASN A 279 -11.38 -12.44 -13.89
N ARG A 280 -12.67 -12.24 -13.54
CA ARG A 280 -13.74 -13.10 -12.95
C ARG A 280 -13.58 -13.86 -11.61
N GLY A 281 -14.65 -13.73 -10.80
CA GLY A 281 -15.18 -14.71 -9.82
C GLY A 281 -16.22 -14.09 -8.86
N ASP A 282 -17.43 -14.66 -8.80
CA ASP A 282 -18.63 -14.15 -8.07
C ASP A 282 -18.51 -14.22 -6.53
N ASP A 283 -17.67 -13.39 -5.91
CA ASP A 283 -17.84 -12.87 -4.53
C ASP A 283 -16.79 -11.77 -4.31
N PRO A 284 -17.18 -10.52 -3.98
CA PRO A 284 -16.25 -9.43 -3.77
C PRO A 284 -15.18 -9.68 -2.68
N GLY A 285 -15.37 -10.63 -1.76
CA GLY A 285 -14.39 -10.95 -0.70
C GLY A 285 -14.04 -12.43 -0.54
N ALA A 286 -14.96 -13.36 -0.82
CA ALA A 286 -14.74 -14.78 -0.50
C ALA A 286 -13.81 -15.53 -1.46
N GLY A 287 -13.49 -14.95 -2.63
CA GLY A 287 -12.60 -15.57 -3.62
C GLY A 287 -11.12 -15.22 -3.50
N THR A 288 -10.75 -14.23 -2.67
CA THR A 288 -9.36 -13.77 -2.60
C THR A 288 -8.56 -14.40 -1.47
N ASP A 289 -9.22 -14.99 -0.49
CA ASP A 289 -8.58 -15.59 0.69
C ASP A 289 -8.37 -17.10 0.52
N ASP A 290 -7.21 -17.58 0.97
CA ASP A 290 -6.93 -19.00 1.22
C ASP A 290 -6.16 -19.19 2.55
N GLU A 291 -5.67 -20.39 2.82
CA GLU A 291 -4.95 -20.73 4.06
C GLU A 291 -3.62 -19.95 4.21
N GLU A 292 -3.04 -19.47 3.12
CA GLU A 292 -1.70 -18.88 3.07
C GLU A 292 -1.69 -17.37 2.78
N LEU A 293 -2.71 -16.85 2.08
CA LEU A 293 -2.88 -15.46 1.67
C LEU A 293 -4.35 -15.06 1.88
N CYS A 294 -4.64 -14.12 2.78
CA CYS A 294 -6.02 -13.71 3.06
C CYS A 294 -6.24 -12.19 3.10
N PRO A 295 -6.09 -11.49 1.96
CA PRO A 295 -6.15 -10.04 1.90
C PRO A 295 -7.49 -9.48 2.37
N TYR A 296 -8.61 -10.17 2.15
CA TYR A 296 -9.91 -9.72 2.62
C TYR A 296 -10.01 -9.80 4.15
N SER A 297 -9.61 -10.92 4.74
CA SER A 297 -9.56 -11.10 6.19
C SER A 297 -8.61 -10.13 6.88
N TRP A 298 -7.48 -9.80 6.24
CA TRP A 298 -6.55 -8.78 6.74
C TRP A 298 -7.11 -7.36 6.63
N ALA A 299 -7.77 -7.03 5.51
CA ALA A 299 -8.31 -5.71 5.25
C ALA A 299 -9.48 -5.37 6.17
N LYS A 300 -10.34 -6.32 6.51
CA LYS A 300 -11.56 -6.07 7.31
C LYS A 300 -11.32 -5.33 8.66
N PRO A 301 -10.42 -5.78 9.55
CA PRO A 301 -10.13 -5.04 10.78
C PRO A 301 -9.40 -3.71 10.52
N ILE A 302 -8.64 -3.60 9.43
CA ILE A 302 -7.94 -2.35 9.06
C ILE A 302 -8.94 -1.31 8.56
N HIS A 303 -9.92 -1.72 7.75
CA HIS A 303 -11.04 -0.87 7.34
C HIS A 303 -11.83 -0.35 8.55
N ALA A 304 -12.03 -1.18 9.59
CA ALA A 304 -12.74 -0.76 10.79
C ALA A 304 -12.08 0.42 11.52
N LEU A 305 -10.76 0.61 11.34
CA LEU A 305 -10.04 1.77 11.88
C LEU A 305 -10.54 3.10 11.29
N ASN A 306 -11.13 3.09 10.09
CA ASN A 306 -11.81 4.26 9.49
C ASN A 306 -12.86 4.85 10.42
N CYS A 307 -13.65 4.03 11.08
CA CYS A 307 -14.66 4.50 12.04
C CYS A 307 -14.12 4.70 13.46
N GLU A 308 -13.02 4.02 13.78
CA GLU A 308 -12.48 4.05 15.13
C GLU A 308 -11.63 5.30 15.42
N ILE A 309 -10.73 5.66 14.50
CA ILE A 309 -9.73 6.71 14.74
C ILE A 309 -9.25 7.43 13.47
N VAL A 310 -9.29 6.78 12.31
CA VAL A 310 -8.73 7.35 11.07
C VAL A 310 -9.60 8.50 10.56
N TRP A 311 -10.92 8.35 10.55
CA TRP A 311 -11.82 9.43 10.16
C TRP A 311 -12.31 10.20 11.40
N PRO A 312 -11.89 11.44 11.64
CA PRO A 312 -12.40 12.24 12.76
C PRO A 312 -13.88 12.61 12.51
N LYS A 313 -14.70 12.58 13.56
CA LYS A 313 -16.14 12.90 13.49
C LYS A 313 -16.37 14.36 13.12
N GLU A 314 -15.45 15.21 13.52
CA GLU A 314 -15.45 16.65 13.31
C GLU A 314 -15.41 17.03 11.82
N LEU A 315 -14.94 16.13 10.93
CA LEU A 315 -15.01 16.34 9.48
C LEU A 315 -16.45 16.42 8.95
N ASP A 316 -17.41 15.75 9.61
CA ASP A 316 -18.82 15.82 9.22
C ASP A 316 -19.46 17.16 9.65
N GLU A 317 -18.85 17.86 10.60
CA GLU A 317 -19.38 19.09 11.21
C GLU A 317 -18.77 20.36 10.58
N HIS A 318 -17.58 20.26 9.98
CA HIS A 318 -16.89 21.37 9.35
C HIS A 318 -17.22 21.51 7.86
N ASP A 319 -17.83 22.62 7.47
CA ASP A 319 -18.06 22.98 6.07
C ASP A 319 -16.71 23.30 5.40
N THR A 320 -16.12 22.32 4.71
CA THR A 320 -14.82 22.42 4.03
C THR A 320 -14.91 23.26 2.75
N GLN A 321 -15.42 24.49 2.82
CA GLN A 321 -15.38 25.46 1.72
C GLN A 321 -13.97 26.08 1.58
N PHE A 322 -12.99 25.24 1.30
CA PHE A 322 -11.70 25.67 0.79
C PHE A 322 -11.85 25.97 -0.71
N LEU A 323 -11.97 27.25 -1.05
CA LEU A 323 -11.79 27.71 -2.42
C LEU A 323 -10.30 27.87 -2.65
N ASP A 324 -9.64 26.80 -3.10
CA ASP A 324 -8.49 26.82 -4.03
C ASP A 324 -8.07 25.39 -4.36
N ASP A 325 -7.89 25.14 -5.65
CA ASP A 325 -7.80 23.83 -6.31
C ASP A 325 -6.35 23.34 -6.45
N ASP A 326 -5.51 23.57 -5.44
CA ASP A 326 -4.10 23.16 -5.51
C ASP A 326 -3.90 21.78 -4.86
N GLU A 327 -3.64 20.79 -5.71
CA GLU A 327 -3.10 19.47 -5.34
C GLU A 327 -1.89 19.65 -4.42
N ILE A 328 -1.98 19.11 -3.20
CA ILE A 328 -0.79 18.89 -2.40
C ILE A 328 -0.12 17.67 -3.01
N GLY A 329 1.08 17.90 -3.56
CA GLY A 329 1.75 17.01 -4.48
C GLY A 329 2.01 15.63 -3.87
N SER A 330 1.92 14.61 -4.71
CA SER A 330 2.30 13.24 -4.35
C SER A 330 3.81 13.10 -4.17
N PHE A 331 4.24 12.44 -3.10
CA PHE A 331 5.65 12.17 -2.85
C PHE A 331 6.06 10.86 -3.52
N HIS A 332 6.93 10.94 -4.52
CA HIS A 332 7.38 9.78 -5.31
C HIS A 332 8.74 9.22 -4.86
N SER A 333 9.34 9.86 -3.85
CA SER A 333 10.60 9.49 -3.23
C SER A 333 10.57 9.81 -1.74
N VAL A 334 11.38 9.08 -0.97
CA VAL A 334 11.54 9.31 0.47
C VAL A 334 12.06 10.71 0.72
N GLU A 335 12.96 11.20 -0.13
CA GLU A 335 13.54 12.53 -0.04
C GLU A 335 12.47 13.63 -0.17
N ASP A 336 11.56 13.51 -1.14
CA ASP A 336 10.49 14.49 -1.36
C ASP A 336 9.52 14.53 -0.16
N GLU A 337 9.21 13.36 0.40
CA GLU A 337 8.34 13.20 1.57
C GLU A 337 8.99 13.77 2.83
N MET A 338 10.27 13.44 3.07
CA MET A 338 11.01 13.91 4.24
C MET A 338 11.38 15.38 4.15
N ALA A 339 11.37 15.99 2.96
CA ALA A 339 11.51 17.43 2.78
C ALA A 339 10.28 18.21 3.26
N GLN A 340 9.14 17.55 3.45
CA GLN A 340 7.93 18.18 3.96
C GLN A 340 7.97 18.43 5.46
N VAL A 341 8.84 17.76 6.20
CA VAL A 341 8.93 17.84 7.66
C VAL A 341 10.35 18.24 8.05
N ASN A 342 10.49 19.30 8.84
CA ASN A 342 11.79 19.78 9.28
C ASN A 342 12.44 18.87 10.33
N GLU A 343 13.66 19.21 10.77
CA GLU A 343 14.39 18.41 11.76
C GLU A 343 13.69 18.33 13.13
N ASP A 344 12.84 19.30 13.45
CA ASP A 344 12.04 19.35 14.69
C ASP A 344 10.72 18.56 14.58
N GLY A 345 10.47 17.89 13.45
CA GLY A 345 9.24 17.12 13.23
C GLY A 345 8.01 17.97 12.87
N GLN A 346 8.22 19.24 12.51
CA GLN A 346 7.17 20.15 12.09
C GLN A 346 6.92 20.06 10.59
N PHE A 347 5.66 19.99 10.18
CA PHE A 347 5.29 19.99 8.76
C PHE A 347 5.47 21.42 8.21
N ILE A 348 6.25 21.52 7.13
CA ILE A 348 6.61 22.77 6.45
C ILE A 348 6.12 22.81 4.99
N GLY A 349 5.67 21.68 4.45
CA GLY A 349 5.32 21.49 3.05
C GLY A 349 4.04 22.18 2.57
N GLY A 350 3.01 22.20 3.42
CA GLY A 350 1.71 22.77 3.08
C GLY A 350 1.68 24.30 3.12
N ARG A 351 0.68 24.91 2.47
CA ARG A 351 0.46 26.36 2.57
C ARG A 351 -0.27 26.70 3.87
N HIS A 352 -0.06 27.92 4.36
CA HIS A 352 -0.91 28.46 5.42
C HIS A 352 -2.34 28.64 4.88
N PRO A 353 -3.34 28.21 5.64
CA PRO A 353 -4.71 28.24 5.16
C PRO A 353 -5.24 29.68 5.16
N ARG A 354 -6.07 30.01 4.16
CA ARG A 354 -6.76 31.32 4.09
C ARG A 354 -8.00 31.40 4.99
N LYS A 355 -8.54 30.25 5.40
CA LYS A 355 -9.70 30.10 6.29
C LYS A 355 -9.40 29.06 7.36
N PRO A 356 -10.08 29.08 8.52
CA PRO A 356 -9.97 28.01 9.51
C PRO A 356 -10.33 26.65 8.91
N GLY A 357 -9.63 25.61 9.34
CA GLY A 357 -9.84 24.22 8.98
C GLY A 357 -9.72 23.31 10.20
N LEU A 358 -10.06 22.03 10.05
CA LEU A 358 -9.88 21.06 11.12
C LEU A 358 -8.38 20.74 11.27
N GLU A 359 -7.79 21.13 12.40
CA GLU A 359 -6.42 20.80 12.77
C GLU A 359 -6.32 19.40 13.36
N LEU A 360 -5.43 18.58 12.80
CA LEU A 360 -5.26 17.19 13.16
C LEU A 360 -3.93 16.90 13.86
N ASP A 361 -2.99 17.85 13.90
CA ASP A 361 -1.81 17.77 14.77
C ASP A 361 -2.14 18.14 16.22
N THR A 362 -3.08 17.39 16.80
CA THR A 362 -3.59 17.61 18.15
C THR A 362 -3.32 16.40 19.04
N PRO A 363 -3.27 16.56 20.37
CA PRO A 363 -3.22 15.44 21.30
C PRO A 363 -4.36 14.41 21.10
N GLU A 364 -5.53 14.90 20.71
CA GLU A 364 -6.75 14.10 20.55
C GLU A 364 -6.73 13.24 19.27
N TYR A 365 -6.08 13.71 18.20
CA TYR A 365 -5.98 12.99 16.92
C TYR A 365 -4.59 12.38 16.71
N ALA A 366 -3.62 13.17 16.23
CA ALA A 366 -2.26 12.67 15.95
C ALA A 366 -1.58 12.12 17.22
N GLY A 367 -1.79 12.76 18.37
CA GLY A 367 -1.29 12.28 19.66
C GLY A 367 -1.90 10.93 20.07
N ALA A 368 -3.20 10.72 19.84
CA ALA A 368 -3.87 9.46 20.13
C ALA A 368 -3.38 8.33 19.20
N ILE A 369 -3.20 8.62 17.91
CA ILE A 369 -2.62 7.70 16.91
C ILE A 369 -1.21 7.28 17.33
N ALA A 370 -0.35 8.25 17.67
CA ALA A 370 1.04 8.01 18.09
C ALA A 370 1.11 7.24 19.41
N LYS A 371 0.29 7.60 20.40
CA LYS A 371 0.24 6.90 21.70
C LYS A 371 -0.17 5.43 21.55
N ARG A 372 -1.08 5.15 20.63
CA ARG A 372 -1.55 3.79 20.30
C ARG A 372 -0.63 3.06 19.32
N ARG A 373 0.36 3.76 18.74
CA ARG A 373 1.29 3.26 17.72
C ARG A 373 0.57 2.62 16.52
N VAL A 374 -0.55 3.22 16.10
CA VAL A 374 -1.43 2.64 15.07
C VAL A 374 -0.68 2.49 13.74
N VAL A 375 0.01 3.54 13.31
CA VAL A 375 0.76 3.57 12.05
C VAL A 375 1.90 2.55 12.09
N GLU A 376 2.70 2.53 13.17
CA GLU A 376 3.79 1.57 13.35
C GLU A 376 3.30 0.12 13.30
N LYS A 377 2.15 -0.15 13.93
CA LYS A 377 1.56 -1.49 13.96
C LYS A 377 1.12 -1.94 12.57
N LEU A 378 0.51 -1.05 11.79
CA LEU A 378 0.09 -1.33 10.41
C LEU A 378 1.30 -1.58 9.48
N LEU A 379 2.35 -0.76 9.59
CA LEU A 379 3.62 -0.97 8.87
C LEU A 379 4.25 -2.33 9.22
N ALA A 380 4.26 -2.69 10.51
CA ALA A 380 4.77 -3.98 10.97
C ALA A 380 3.92 -5.17 10.47
N GLN A 381 2.58 -5.05 10.54
CA GLN A 381 1.67 -6.06 10.00
C GLN A 381 1.89 -6.29 8.51
N ALA A 382 1.99 -5.21 7.72
CA ALA A 382 2.24 -5.28 6.29
C ALA A 382 3.57 -6.00 5.98
N GLY A 383 4.66 -5.62 6.66
CA GLY A 383 5.97 -6.23 6.44
C GLY A 383 6.02 -7.70 6.84
N ILE A 384 5.47 -8.05 8.01
CA ILE A 384 5.46 -9.43 8.51
C ILE A 384 4.59 -10.34 7.62
N ARG A 385 3.42 -9.86 7.18
CA ARG A 385 2.55 -10.61 6.25
C ARG A 385 3.21 -10.76 4.88
N LEU A 386 3.83 -9.71 4.36
CA LEU A 386 4.59 -9.79 3.10
C LEU A 386 5.71 -10.83 3.21
N ALA A 387 6.48 -10.83 4.31
CA ALA A 387 7.52 -11.84 4.53
C ALA A 387 6.96 -13.26 4.55
N ALA A 388 5.83 -13.49 5.23
CA ALA A 388 5.18 -14.80 5.27
C ALA A 388 4.75 -15.27 3.88
N VAL A 389 4.12 -14.40 3.09
CA VAL A 389 3.72 -14.71 1.70
C VAL A 389 4.94 -15.03 0.84
N LEU A 390 6.00 -14.22 0.91
CA LEU A 390 7.22 -14.45 0.14
C LEU A 390 7.93 -15.73 0.57
N ASN A 391 7.99 -16.03 1.87
CA ASN A 391 8.57 -17.27 2.37
C ASN A 391 7.78 -18.49 1.87
N ASN A 392 6.46 -18.43 1.85
CA ASN A 392 5.62 -19.53 1.34
C ASN A 392 5.76 -19.71 -0.18
N LEU A 393 5.91 -18.62 -0.94
CA LEU A 393 6.05 -18.68 -2.40
C LEU A 393 7.41 -19.22 -2.87
N PHE A 394 8.48 -18.89 -2.16
CA PHE A 394 9.86 -19.03 -2.66
C PHE A 394 10.75 -19.93 -1.81
N ALA A 395 10.28 -20.45 -0.67
CA ALA A 395 11.06 -21.45 0.06
C ALA A 395 11.11 -22.75 -0.74
N GLU A 396 12.30 -23.32 -0.86
CA GLU A 396 12.45 -24.69 -1.37
C GLU A 396 11.78 -25.67 -0.39
N ASP A 397 11.06 -26.67 -0.90
CA ASP A 397 10.62 -27.81 -0.09
C ASP A 397 11.86 -28.47 0.52
N ALA A 398 12.01 -28.34 1.85
CA ALA A 398 13.18 -28.79 2.60
C ALA A 398 13.34 -30.32 2.65
#